data_AF-A0A9E2DCN3-F1
#
_entry.id   AF-A0A9E2DCN3-F1
#
_cell.length_a   1.000
_cell.length_b   1.000
_cell.length_c   1.000
_cell.angle_alpha   90.00
_cell.angle_beta   90.00
_cell.angle_gamma   90.00
#
_symmetry.space_group_name_H-M   'P 1'
#
loop_
_entity.id
_entity.type
_entity.pdbx_description
1 polymer ?
#
loop_
_entity_poly.entity_id
_entity_poly.type
_entity_poly.pdbx_seq_one_letter_code
_entity_poly.pdbx_strand_id
1 'polypeptide(L)'
;MMLATLDVVIIGLYAVLLIGLASWFSREPAGHEKTTQDYFLASRSLPWWAVGASLVAANISAEQIIGMSGSGYAIGLAIASYEWMAAITLILVGKFLLPVFLKHNIQTM
;
A
#
# COMPACT_ATOMS: atom_id res chain seq x y z
N MET A 1 30.95 -9.62 -3.76
CA MET A 1 30.29 -10.32 -4.88
C MET A 1 30.03 -9.30 -5.97
N MET A 2 30.41 -9.57 -7.22
CA MET A 2 29.97 -8.74 -8.34
C MET A 2 28.61 -9.24 -8.82
N LEU A 3 27.67 -8.31 -9.04
CA LEU A 3 26.38 -8.59 -9.63
C LEU A 3 26.59 -9.14 -11.05
N ALA A 4 25.89 -10.22 -11.41
CA ALA A 4 25.95 -10.72 -12.77
C ALA A 4 25.34 -9.70 -13.73
N THR A 5 25.79 -9.68 -14.98
CA THR A 5 25.22 -8.80 -16.01
C THR A 5 23.70 -9.00 -16.14
N LEU A 6 23.23 -10.23 -15.94
CA LEU A 6 21.81 -10.57 -15.93
C LEU A 6 21.04 -9.88 -14.78
N ASP A 7 21.60 -9.81 -13.58
CA ASP A 7 20.96 -9.14 -12.43
C ASP A 7 20.75 -7.66 -12.71
N VAL A 8 21.78 -7.00 -13.26
CA VAL A 8 21.74 -5.57 -13.61
C VAL A 8 20.71 -5.31 -14.71
N VAL A 9 20.62 -6.18 -15.72
CA VAL A 9 19.62 -6.07 -16.79
C VAL A 9 18.20 -6.20 -16.24
N ILE A 10 17.95 -7.16 -15.34
CA ILE A 10 16.63 -7.35 -14.72
C ILE A 10 16.23 -6.13 -13.89
N ILE A 11 17.15 -5.61 -13.07
CA ILE A 11 16.91 -4.41 -12.25
C ILE A 11 16.62 -3.20 -13.14
N GLY A 12 17.41 -3.00 -14.20
CA GLY A 12 17.22 -1.91 -15.16
C GLY A 12 15.86 -1.99 -15.86
N LEU A 13 15.49 -3.17 -16.35
CA LEU A 13 14.21 -3.40 -17.00
C LEU A 13 13.02 -3.19 -16.06
N TYR A 14 13.13 -3.68 -14.81
CA TYR A 14 12.12 -3.46 -13.77
C TYR A 14 11.91 -1.98 -13.50
N ALA A 15 12.99 -1.20 -13.35
CA ALA A 15 12.92 0.24 -13.12
C ALA A 15 12.26 0.98 -14.31
N VAL A 16 12.66 0.65 -15.54
CA VAL A 16 12.09 1.26 -16.74
C VAL A 16 10.59 0.95 -16.88
N LEU A 17 10.19 -0.30 -16.65
CA LEU A 17 8.77 -0.68 -16.69
C LEU A 17 7.97 0.01 -15.59
N LEU A 18 8.49 0.09 -14.37
CA LEU A 18 7.84 0.81 -13.28
C LEU A 18 7.63 2.28 -13.60
N ILE A 19 8.67 2.98 -14.07
CA ILE A 19 8.57 4.39 -14.45
C ILE A 19 7.63 4.57 -15.63
N GLY A 20 7.68 3.66 -16.62
CA GLY A 20 6.79 3.67 -17.78
C GLY A 20 5.32 3.49 -17.38
N LEU A 21 5.02 2.50 -16.54
CA LEU A 21 3.67 2.27 -16.01
C LEU A 21 3.20 3.42 -15.14
N ALA A 22 4.04 3.90 -14.22
CA ALA A 22 3.72 5.04 -13.36
C ALA A 22 3.43 6.30 -14.20
N SER A 23 4.25 6.58 -15.21
CA SER A 23 4.04 7.72 -16.10
C SER A 23 2.80 7.57 -16.98
N TRP A 24 2.46 6.35 -17.40
CA TRP A 24 1.23 6.07 -18.13
C TRP A 24 0.01 6.27 -17.23
N PHE A 25 -0.05 5.62 -16.07
CA PHE A 25 -1.19 5.74 -15.16
C PHE A 25 -1.29 7.14 -14.52
N SER A 26 -0.19 7.86 -14.39
CA SER A 26 -0.16 9.25 -13.96
C SER A 26 -0.54 10.23 -15.07
N ARG A 27 -0.56 9.82 -16.34
CA ARG A 27 -1.00 10.68 -17.43
C ARG A 27 -2.52 10.76 -17.43
N GLU A 28 -3.02 11.94 -17.16
CA GLU A 28 -4.44 12.24 -17.08
C GLU A 28 -5.07 12.31 -18.49
N PRO A 29 -6.24 11.68 -18.72
CA PRO A 29 -6.99 11.90 -19.95
C PRO A 29 -7.42 13.37 -20.03
N ALA A 30 -7.12 14.03 -21.14
CA ALA A 30 -7.43 15.44 -21.35
C ALA A 30 -8.94 15.69 -21.22
N GLY A 31 -9.34 16.53 -20.24
CA GLY A 31 -10.70 17.06 -20.14
C GLY A 31 -11.50 16.77 -18.85
N HIS A 32 -10.89 16.26 -17.77
CA HIS A 32 -11.59 16.07 -16.48
C HIS A 32 -10.95 16.91 -15.37
N GLU A 33 -11.64 17.95 -14.90
CA GLU A 33 -11.29 18.61 -13.64
C GLU A 33 -11.69 17.70 -12.47
N LYS A 34 -10.72 17.12 -11.78
CA LYS A 34 -11.00 16.36 -10.55
C LYS A 34 -11.23 17.32 -9.39
N THR A 35 -12.47 17.35 -8.93
CA THR A 35 -12.82 17.94 -7.63
C THR A 35 -12.09 17.16 -6.52
N THR A 36 -11.68 17.79 -5.41
CA THR A 36 -11.01 17.14 -4.27
C THR A 36 -11.75 15.88 -3.78
N GLN A 37 -13.07 15.84 -3.90
CA GLN A 37 -13.88 14.66 -3.63
C GLN A 37 -13.57 13.45 -4.53
N ASP A 38 -13.28 13.62 -5.82
CA ASP A 38 -12.97 12.48 -6.71
C ASP A 38 -11.58 11.90 -6.45
N TYR A 39 -10.65 12.74 -5.99
CA TYR A 39 -9.30 12.33 -5.64
C TYR A 39 -9.27 11.58 -4.30
N PHE A 40 -10.06 12.00 -3.31
CA PHE A 40 -10.09 11.39 -1.96
C PHE A 40 -11.16 10.31 -1.76
N LEU A 41 -12.34 10.40 -2.41
CA LEU A 41 -13.43 9.44 -2.22
C LEU A 41 -13.44 8.32 -3.26
N ALA A 42 -12.54 8.36 -4.26
CA ALA A 42 -12.46 7.40 -5.37
C ALA A 42 -13.87 6.97 -5.84
N SER A 43 -14.73 7.98 -6.03
CA SER A 43 -16.11 7.86 -6.50
C SER A 43 -16.97 6.76 -5.85
N ARG A 44 -16.69 6.35 -4.59
CA ARG A 44 -17.39 5.25 -3.87
C ARG A 44 -17.47 3.93 -4.65
N SER A 45 -16.67 3.75 -5.70
CA SER A 45 -16.82 2.66 -6.68
C SER A 45 -15.74 1.58 -6.56
N LEU A 46 -14.74 1.79 -5.70
CA LEU A 46 -13.68 0.80 -5.48
C LEU A 46 -14.26 -0.45 -4.80
N PRO A 47 -14.04 -1.64 -5.37
CA PRO A 47 -14.48 -2.88 -4.75
C PRO A 47 -13.70 -3.13 -3.45
N TRP A 48 -14.34 -3.79 -2.48
CA TRP A 48 -13.78 -4.01 -1.14
C TRP A 48 -12.40 -4.69 -1.14
N TRP A 49 -12.15 -5.57 -2.10
CA TRP A 49 -10.86 -6.27 -2.24
C TRP A 49 -9.75 -5.32 -2.71
N ALA A 50 -10.05 -4.33 -3.55
CA ALA A 50 -9.08 -3.34 -4.01
C ALA A 50 -8.71 -2.39 -2.87
N VAL A 51 -9.69 -2.00 -2.05
CA VAL A 51 -9.46 -1.20 -0.84
C VAL A 51 -8.58 -1.96 0.15
N GLY A 52 -8.90 -3.24 0.41
CA GLY A 52 -8.10 -4.09 1.30
C GLY A 52 -6.67 -4.31 0.80
N ALA A 53 -6.50 -4.64 -0.48
CA ALA A 53 -5.17 -4.83 -1.08
C ALA A 53 -4.33 -3.55 -1.03
N SER A 54 -4.94 -2.38 -1.27
CA SER A 54 -4.27 -1.08 -1.18
C SER A 54 -3.81 -0.78 0.25
N LEU A 55 -4.65 -1.05 1.26
CA LEU A 55 -4.29 -0.86 2.67
C LEU A 55 -3.09 -1.73 3.08
N VAL A 56 -3.06 -3.00 2.66
CA VAL A 56 -1.92 -3.89 2.92
C VAL A 56 -0.69 -3.41 2.15
N ALA A 57 -0.82 -3.09 0.86
CA ALA A 57 0.28 -2.61 0.03
C ALA A 57 0.91 -1.31 0.57
N ALA A 58 0.09 -0.40 1.12
CA ALA A 58 0.56 0.83 1.75
C ALA A 58 1.33 0.58 3.07
N ASN A 59 1.11 -0.56 3.72
CA ASN A 59 1.82 -0.92 4.95
C ASN A 59 3.12 -1.70 4.67
N ILE A 60 3.22 -2.44 3.57
CA ILE A 60 4.42 -3.23 3.24
C ILE A 60 5.49 -2.35 2.59
N SER A 61 6.59 -2.15 3.30
CA SER A 61 7.76 -1.42 2.82
C SER A 61 9.02 -2.30 2.76
N ALA A 62 10.05 -1.83 2.04
CA ALA A 62 11.35 -2.50 2.01
C ALA A 62 11.97 -2.61 3.42
N GLU A 63 11.75 -1.60 4.26
CA GLU A 63 12.14 -1.62 5.67
C GLU A 63 11.44 -2.74 6.44
N GLN A 64 10.13 -2.92 6.25
CA GLN A 64 9.38 -3.99 6.91
C GLN A 64 9.92 -5.36 6.51
N ILE A 65 10.22 -5.59 5.22
CA ILE A 65 10.74 -6.88 4.75
C ILE A 65 12.10 -7.20 5.40
N ILE A 66 13.03 -6.24 5.41
CA ILE A 66 14.37 -6.44 5.97
C ILE A 66 14.32 -6.52 7.50
N GLY A 67 13.60 -5.61 8.15
CA GLY A 67 13.50 -5.50 9.60
C GLY A 67 12.74 -6.66 10.26
N MET A 68 11.63 -7.10 9.65
CA MET A 68 10.87 -8.26 10.13
C MET A 68 11.65 -9.55 9.95
N SER A 69 12.42 -9.68 8.87
CA SER A 69 13.30 -10.85 8.66
C SER A 69 14.44 -10.88 9.68
N GLY A 70 15.05 -9.72 9.98
CA GLY A 70 16.07 -9.61 11.03
C GLY A 70 15.53 -9.91 12.42
N SER A 71 14.34 -9.40 12.75
CA SER A 71 13.64 -9.75 13.98
C SER A 71 13.28 -11.25 14.01
N GLY A 72 12.83 -11.81 12.89
CA GLY A 72 12.55 -13.24 12.77
C GLY A 72 13.78 -14.12 13.01
N TYR A 73 14.98 -13.66 12.62
CA TYR A 73 16.23 -14.34 12.94
C TYR A 73 16.55 -14.29 14.45
N ALA A 74 16.29 -13.16 15.12
CA ALA A 74 16.62 -12.96 16.53
C ALA A 74 15.60 -13.57 17.50
N ILE A 75 14.31 -13.39 17.24
CA ILE A 75 13.20 -13.77 18.15
C ILE A 75 12.26 -14.83 17.55
N GLY A 76 12.56 -15.35 16.36
CA GLY A 76 11.78 -16.40 15.72
C GLY A 76 10.38 -15.94 15.33
N LEU A 77 9.41 -16.86 15.45
CA LEU A 77 8.02 -16.61 15.06
C LEU A 77 7.31 -15.57 15.94
N ALA A 78 7.88 -15.19 17.09
CA ALA A 78 7.26 -14.24 18.02
C ALA A 78 6.94 -12.89 17.36
N ILE A 79 7.75 -12.45 16.38
CA ILE A 79 7.52 -11.19 15.63
C ILE A 79 6.18 -11.21 14.86
N ALA A 80 5.70 -12.38 14.44
CA ALA A 80 4.43 -12.51 13.72
C ALA A 80 3.22 -12.10 14.57
N SER A 81 3.37 -12.07 15.90
CA SER A 81 2.34 -11.58 16.81
C SER A 81 1.96 -10.13 16.50
N TYR A 82 2.89 -9.32 15.99
CA TYR A 82 2.63 -7.94 15.58
C TYR A 82 1.59 -7.87 14.44
N GLU A 83 1.77 -8.68 13.41
CA GLU A 83 0.86 -8.77 12.26
C GLU A 83 -0.50 -9.35 12.66
N TRP A 84 -0.53 -10.35 13.54
CA TRP A 84 -1.79 -10.94 14.03
C TRP A 84 -2.60 -9.94 14.85
N MET A 85 -1.95 -9.15 15.71
CA MET A 85 -2.60 -8.08 16.45
C MET A 85 -3.07 -6.94 15.54
N ALA A 86 -2.30 -6.60 14.51
CA ALA A 86 -2.68 -5.60 13.51
C ALA A 86 -3.96 -6.02 12.76
N ALA A 87 -4.09 -7.29 12.37
CA ALA A 87 -5.29 -7.81 11.72
C ALA A 87 -6.56 -7.62 12.59
N ILE A 88 -6.48 -7.97 13.87
CA ILE A 88 -7.60 -7.78 14.82
C ILE A 88 -7.93 -6.29 14.98
N THR A 89 -6.89 -5.46 15.11
CA THR A 89 -7.04 -4.01 15.25
C THR A 89 -7.73 -3.40 14.03
N LEU A 90 -7.37 -3.82 12.81
CA LEU A 90 -7.99 -3.35 11.58
C LEU A 90 -9.49 -3.70 11.51
N ILE A 91 -9.89 -4.88 12.00
CA ILE A 91 -11.31 -5.25 12.09
C ILE A 91 -12.06 -4.31 13.05
N LEU A 92 -11.47 -4.00 14.21
CA LEU A 92 -12.07 -3.08 15.17
C LEU A 92 -12.15 -1.65 14.62
N VAL A 93 -11.09 -1.16 13.99
CA VAL A 93 -11.06 0.17 13.35
C VAL A 93 -12.10 0.25 12.25
N GLY A 94 -12.18 -0.76 11.38
CA GLY A 94 -13.17 -0.82 10.30
C GLY A 94 -14.61 -0.85 10.81
N LYS A 95 -14.88 -1.53 11.92
CA LYS A 95 -16.23 -1.64 12.48
C LYS A 95 -16.65 -0.42 13.30
N PHE A 96 -15.75 0.16 14.10
CA PHE A 96 -16.11 1.16 15.11
C PHE A 96 -15.63 2.57 14.76
N LEU A 97 -14.41 2.73 14.25
CA LEU A 97 -13.86 4.05 13.94
C LEU A 97 -14.31 4.53 12.56
N LEU A 98 -14.25 3.67 11.54
CA LEU A 98 -14.58 4.06 10.16
C LEU A 98 -15.98 4.68 10.01
N PRO A 99 -17.06 4.17 10.66
CA PRO A 99 -18.38 4.81 10.59
C PRO A 99 -18.39 6.23 11.19
N VAL A 100 -17.57 6.49 12.20
CA VAL A 100 -17.47 7.81 12.84
C VAL A 100 -16.77 8.81 11.93
N PHE A 101 -15.65 8.42 11.30
CA PHE A 101 -14.94 9.26 10.32
C PHE A 101 -15.84 9.61 9.13
N LEU A 102 -16.56 8.63 8.60
CA LEU A 102 -17.49 8.82 7.49
C LEU A 102 -18.68 9.70 7.88
N LYS A 103 -19.23 9.55 9.09
CA LYS A 103 -20.35 10.38 9.57
C LYS A 103 -19.98 11.85 9.73
N HIS A 104 -18.74 12.14 10.14
CA HIS A 104 -18.27 13.50 10.36
C HIS A 104 -17.55 14.11 9.14
N ASN A 105 -17.53 13.41 8.00
CA ASN A 105 -16.83 13.82 6.76
C ASN A 105 -15.37 14.23 7.00
N ILE A 106 -14.68 13.53 7.89
CA ILE A 106 -13.27 13.78 8.19
C ILE A 106 -12.44 13.19 7.04
N GLN A 107 -11.78 14.06 6.28
CA GLN A 107 -11.00 13.69 5.09
C GLN A 107 -9.49 13.59 5.37
N THR A 108 -9.01 14.25 6.42
CA THR A 108 -7.60 14.21 6.87
C THR A 108 -7.56 13.89 8.36
N MET A 109 -6.48 13.26 8.81
CA MET A 109 -6.18 13.16 10.25
C MET A 109 -5.61 14.47 10.77
#